data_AF-A0A352HQP6-F1
#
_entry.id   AF-A0A352HQP6-F1
#
_cell.length_a   1.000
_cell.length_b   1.000
_cell.length_c   1.000
_cell.angle_alpha   90.00
_cell.angle_beta   90.00
_cell.angle_gamma   90.00
#
_symmetry.space_group_name_H-M   'P 1'
#
loop_
_entity.id
_entity.type
_entity.pdbx_description
1 polymer ?
#
loop_
_entity_poly.entity_id
_entity_poly.type
_entity_poly.pdbx_seq_one_letter_code
_entity_poly.pdbx_strand_id
1 'polypeptide(L)'
;MAKDAAAVLLTRQKRTRECAIERYLCNRVKALGGIALKMNSTSGSGWPDRVVLLPSGIVLWVELKSLGERPRKLQESAHRRLMALGQTVCTADTREKVDKLLAQHTHGYE
;
A
#
# COMPACT_ATOMS: atom_id res chain seq x y z
N MET A 1 7.37 23.06 -23.62
CA MET A 1 6.46 24.06 -23.03
C MET A 1 5.05 23.49 -22.79
N ALA A 2 4.24 23.14 -23.81
CA ALA A 2 2.88 22.59 -23.58
C ALA A 2 2.85 21.12 -23.09
N LYS A 3 3.76 20.26 -23.58
CA LYS A 3 3.88 18.85 -23.16
C LYS A 3 4.26 18.70 -21.68
N ASP A 4 4.97 19.67 -21.13
CA ASP A 4 5.47 19.64 -19.75
C ASP A 4 4.34 19.87 -18.74
N ALA A 5 3.39 20.75 -19.05
CA ALA A 5 2.24 21.03 -18.17
C ALA A 5 1.29 19.82 -18.05
N ALA A 6 1.00 19.14 -19.16
CA ALA A 6 0.15 17.95 -19.17
C ALA A 6 0.74 16.79 -18.35
N ALA A 7 2.06 16.56 -18.48
CA ALA A 7 2.76 15.54 -17.70
C ALA A 7 2.75 15.84 -16.19
N VAL A 8 2.90 17.11 -15.81
CA VAL A 8 2.82 17.55 -14.41
C VAL A 8 1.41 17.35 -13.83
N LEU A 9 0.37 17.71 -14.58
CA LEU A 9 -1.03 17.50 -14.17
C LEU A 9 -1.35 16.02 -13.98
N LEU A 10 -0.93 15.18 -14.93
CA LEU A 10 -1.14 13.73 -14.85
C LEU A 10 -0.44 13.12 -13.62
N THR A 11 0.80 13.54 -13.35
CA THR A 11 1.57 13.08 -12.18
C THR A 11 0.89 13.49 -10.88
N ARG A 12 0.38 14.73 -10.79
CA ARG A 12 -0.41 15.20 -9.65
C ARG A 12 -1.69 14.37 -9.47
N GLN A 13 -2.42 14.12 -10.56
CA GLN A 13 -3.66 13.35 -10.51
C GLN A 13 -3.44 11.90 -10.06
N LYS A 14 -2.38 11.24 -10.56
CA LYS A 14 -1.97 9.91 -10.08
C LYS A 14 -1.72 9.96 -8.57
N ARG A 15 -0.88 10.89 -8.10
CA ARG A 15 -0.59 11.05 -6.67
C ARG A 15 -1.86 11.28 -5.84
N THR A 16 -2.80 12.10 -6.31
CA THR A 16 -4.08 12.32 -5.62
C THR A 16 -4.90 11.04 -5.50
N ARG A 17 -4.95 10.21 -6.55
CA ARG A 17 -5.66 8.92 -6.53
C ARG A 17 -4.99 7.93 -5.58
N GLU A 18 -3.67 7.79 -5.64
CA GLU A 18 -2.91 6.93 -4.72
C GLU A 18 -3.12 7.35 -3.25
N CYS A 19 -3.03 8.65 -2.94
CA CYS A 19 -3.33 9.18 -1.60
C CYS A 19 -4.80 8.94 -1.17
N ALA A 20 -5.74 8.84 -2.11
CA ALA A 20 -7.13 8.52 -1.78
C ALA A 20 -7.29 7.04 -1.38
N ILE A 21 -6.58 6.12 -2.06
CA ILE A 21 -6.55 4.70 -1.69
C ILE A 21 -5.81 4.51 -0.35
N GLU A 22 -4.69 5.21 -0.15
CA GLU A 22 -3.95 5.20 1.12
C GLU A 22 -4.82 5.59 2.30
N ARG A 23 -5.52 6.72 2.18
CA ARG A 23 -6.43 7.19 3.22
C ARG A 23 -7.55 6.19 3.48
N TYR A 24 -8.07 5.57 2.43
CA TYR A 24 -9.10 4.54 2.56
C TYR A 24 -8.57 3.32 3.33
N LEU A 25 -7.39 2.81 3.00
CA LEU A 25 -6.71 1.74 3.75
C LEU A 25 -6.57 2.10 5.23
N CYS A 26 -6.03 3.28 5.55
CA CYS A 26 -5.84 3.70 6.94
C CYS A 26 -7.17 3.72 7.72
N ASN A 27 -8.24 4.22 7.10
CA ASN A 27 -9.56 4.26 7.73
C ASN A 27 -10.13 2.86 7.96
N ARG A 28 -10.00 1.94 6.99
CA ARG A 28 -10.46 0.56 7.12
C ARG A 28 -9.67 -0.21 8.18
N VAL A 29 -8.35 -0.07 8.18
CA VAL A 29 -7.48 -0.67 9.21
C VAL A 29 -7.85 -0.16 10.60
N LYS A 30 -8.08 1.15 10.76
CA LYS A 30 -8.54 1.72 12.04
C LYS A 30 -9.91 1.17 12.47
N ALA A 31 -10.85 1.02 11.54
CA ALA A 31 -12.16 0.44 11.83
C ALA A 31 -12.09 -1.04 12.27
N LEU A 32 -11.05 -1.76 11.85
CA LEU A 32 -10.76 -3.13 12.27
C LEU A 32 -9.93 -3.20 13.57
N GLY A 33 -9.74 -2.07 14.27
CA GLY A 33 -8.93 -2.00 15.49
C GLY A 33 -7.42 -2.07 15.27
N GLY A 34 -6.97 -1.96 14.02
CA GLY A 34 -5.56 -2.00 13.65
C GLY A 34 -4.89 -0.62 13.51
N ILE A 35 -3.61 -0.65 13.15
CA ILE A 35 -2.75 0.52 12.94
C ILE A 35 -2.07 0.40 11.57
N ALA A 36 -2.12 1.45 10.75
CA ALA A 36 -1.40 1.52 9.47
C ALA A 36 -0.23 2.50 9.56
N LEU A 37 0.96 2.00 9.93
CA LEU A 37 2.18 2.80 10.07
C LEU A 37 2.70 3.21 8.70
N LYS A 38 3.08 4.47 8.54
CA LYS A 38 3.78 4.94 7.34
C LYS A 38 5.21 4.41 7.36
N MET A 39 5.61 3.73 6.30
CA MET A 39 6.97 3.20 6.20
C MET A 39 7.88 4.22 5.53
N ASN A 40 8.76 4.82 6.33
CA ASN A 40 9.82 5.69 5.87
C ASN A 40 11.11 5.29 6.59
N SER A 41 11.97 4.52 5.91
CA SER A 41 13.28 4.14 6.46
C SER A 41 14.40 4.91 5.77
N THR A 42 15.36 5.37 6.57
CA THR A 42 16.64 5.91 6.08
C THR A 42 17.64 4.81 5.71
N SER A 43 17.42 3.57 6.17
CA SER A 43 18.32 2.43 5.94
C SER A 43 18.05 1.64 4.66
N GLY A 44 17.07 2.05 3.85
CA GLY A 44 16.78 1.40 2.56
C GLY A 44 15.71 2.12 1.74
N SER A 45 15.63 1.79 0.45
CA SER A 45 14.68 2.36 -0.50
C SER A 45 13.79 1.29 -1.13
N GLY A 46 12.59 1.70 -1.58
CA GLY A 46 11.61 0.80 -2.20
C GLY A 46 10.75 0.02 -1.23
N TRP A 47 10.77 0.35 0.07
CA TRP A 47 9.85 -0.25 1.04
C TRP A 47 8.39 0.02 0.67
N PRO A 48 7.47 -0.93 0.93
CA PRO A 48 6.03 -0.72 0.79
C PRO A 48 5.55 0.47 1.60
N ASP A 49 4.56 1.22 1.13
CA ASP A 49 4.12 2.48 1.74
C ASP A 49 3.65 2.35 3.20
N ARG A 50 3.01 1.23 3.55
CA ARG A 50 2.41 1.01 4.86
C ARG A 50 2.80 -0.34 5.47
N VAL A 51 3.04 -0.34 6.78
CA VAL A 51 3.00 -1.55 7.61
C VAL A 51 1.67 -1.54 8.36
N VAL A 52 0.81 -2.49 8.04
CA VAL A 52 -0.51 -2.67 8.62
C VAL A 52 -0.42 -3.72 9.73
N LEU A 53 -0.74 -3.30 10.94
CA LEU A 53 -0.81 -4.13 12.14
C LEU A 53 -2.29 -4.32 12.47
N LEU A 54 -2.78 -5.54 12.42
CA LEU A 54 -4.15 -5.89 12.76
C LEU A 54 -4.17 -6.71 14.05
N PRO A 55 -5.34 -6.89 14.69
CA PRO A 55 -5.50 -7.79 15.81
C PRO A 55 -4.89 -9.18 15.52
N SER A 56 -4.55 -9.90 16.59
CA SER A 56 -4.09 -11.30 16.51
C SER A 56 -2.72 -11.49 15.86
N GLY A 57 -1.90 -10.44 15.90
CA GLY A 57 -0.52 -10.48 15.43
C GLY A 57 -0.38 -10.47 13.91
N ILE A 58 -1.45 -10.13 13.18
CA ILE A 58 -1.41 -10.04 11.72
C ILE A 58 -0.63 -8.79 11.31
N VAL A 59 0.42 -9.00 10.51
CA VAL A 59 1.28 -7.94 9.97
C VAL A 59 1.29 -8.04 8.44
N LEU A 60 0.89 -6.96 7.77
CA LEU A 60 0.88 -6.85 6.32
C LEU A 60 1.74 -5.67 5.87
N TRP A 61 2.55 -5.88 4.84
CA TRP A 61 3.26 -4.81 4.15
C TRP A 61 2.46 -4.43 2.91
N VAL A 62 1.96 -3.20 2.84
CA VAL A 62 1.05 -2.76 1.76
C VAL A 62 1.68 -1.67 0.93
N GLU A 63 1.90 -1.95 -0.35
CA GLU A 63 2.28 -0.98 -1.37
C GLU A 63 1.01 -0.48 -2.08
N LEU A 64 0.90 0.83 -2.24
CA LEU A 64 -0.26 1.52 -2.77
C LEU A 64 0.08 2.14 -4.12
N LYS A 65 -0.81 1.92 -5.08
CA LYS A 65 -0.65 2.44 -6.44
C LYS A 65 -1.84 3.29 -6.85
N SER A 66 -1.65 4.09 -7.89
CA SER A 66 -2.79 4.59 -8.68
C SER A 66 -3.39 3.46 -9.51
N LEU A 67 -4.69 3.57 -9.85
CA LEU A 67 -5.41 2.58 -10.65
C LEU A 67 -4.60 2.10 -11.87
N GLY A 68 -4.33 0.80 -11.95
CA GLY A 68 -3.64 0.16 -13.07
C GLY A 68 -2.12 0.29 -13.06
N GLU A 69 -1.54 1.06 -12.15
CA GLU A 69 -0.09 1.18 -12.01
C GLU A 69 0.49 -0.02 -11.25
N ARG A 70 1.77 -0.31 -11.52
CA ARG A 70 2.52 -1.38 -10.86
C ARG A 70 3.63 -0.81 -9.97
N PRO A 71 4.12 -1.57 -8.98
CA PRO A 71 5.33 -1.20 -8.25
C PRO A 71 6.51 -1.00 -9.20
N ARG A 72 7.40 -0.07 -8.88
CA ARG A 72 8.63 0.14 -9.66
C ARG A 72 9.61 -1.00 -9.37
N LYS A 73 10.57 -1.24 -10.28
CA LYS A 73 11.61 -2.30 -10.13
C LYS A 73 12.28 -2.33 -8.75
N LEU A 74 12.57 -1.16 -8.16
CA LEU A 74 13.16 -1.06 -6.83
C LEU A 74 12.22 -1.57 -5.72
N GLN A 75 10.92 -1.26 -5.83
CA GLN A 75 9.88 -1.74 -4.92
C GLN A 75 9.69 -3.25 -5.09
N GLU A 76 9.62 -3.77 -6.32
CA GLU A 76 9.55 -5.21 -6.58
C GLU A 76 10.73 -5.97 -5.97
N SER A 77 11.94 -5.40 -6.02
CA SER A 77 13.12 -5.98 -5.36
C SER A 77 12.95 -6.04 -3.84
N ALA A 78 12.49 -4.95 -3.21
CA ALA A 78 12.23 -4.91 -1.78
C ALA A 78 11.10 -5.88 -1.38
N HIS A 79 10.03 -5.97 -2.16
CA HIS A 79 8.93 -6.91 -1.94
C HIS A 79 9.45 -8.35 -1.94
N ARG A 80 10.28 -8.72 -2.92
CA ARG A 80 10.88 -10.06 -2.98
C ARG A 80 11.73 -10.36 -1.74
N ARG A 81 12.50 -9.39 -1.25
CA ARG A 81 13.28 -9.54 -0.01
C ARG A 81 12.38 -9.76 1.21
N LEU A 82 11.31 -8.98 1.35
CA LEU A 82 10.33 -9.15 2.43
C LEU A 82 9.65 -10.52 2.37
N MET A 83 9.17 -10.92 1.19
CA MET A 83 8.53 -12.22 0.99
C MET A 83 9.50 -13.38 1.26
N ALA A 84 10.77 -13.25 0.89
CA ALA A 84 11.81 -14.25 1.21
C ALA A 84 12.07 -14.38 2.72
N LEU A 85 11.75 -13.36 3.52
CA LEU A 85 11.77 -13.39 4.99
C LEU A 85 10.44 -13.89 5.59
N GLY A 86 9.52 -14.41 4.77
CA GLY A 86 8.21 -14.89 5.21
C GLY A 86 7.20 -13.78 5.53
N GLN A 87 7.48 -12.53 5.14
CA GLN A 87 6.53 -11.43 5.33
C GLN A 87 5.44 -11.44 4.27
N THR A 88 4.22 -11.06 4.68
CA THR A 88 3.10 -10.89 3.75
C THR A 88 3.17 -9.50 3.11
N VAL A 89 3.32 -9.46 1.79
CA VAL A 89 3.37 -8.22 1.00
C VAL A 89 2.18 -8.16 0.05
N CYS A 90 1.40 -7.07 0.12
CA CYS A 90 0.22 -6.85 -0.68
C CYS A 90 0.35 -5.58 -1.53
N THR A 91 -0.38 -5.53 -2.64
CA THR A 91 -0.50 -4.32 -3.47
C THR A 91 -1.97 -3.95 -3.64
N ALA A 92 -2.30 -2.66 -3.58
CA ALA A 92 -3.65 -2.17 -3.81
C ALA A 92 -3.67 -0.84 -4.57
N ASP A 93 -4.59 -0.73 -5.53
CA ASP A 93 -4.78 0.46 -6.37
C ASP A 93 -6.25 0.92 -6.44
N THR A 94 -7.12 0.23 -5.68
CA THR A 94 -8.58 0.34 -5.67
C THR A 94 -9.09 0.03 -4.26
N ARG A 95 -10.28 0.55 -3.93
CA ARG A 95 -10.91 0.31 -2.63
C ARG A 95 -11.29 -1.16 -2.47
N GLU A 96 -11.73 -1.77 -3.56
CA GLU A 96 -12.15 -3.17 -3.63
C GLU A 96 -10.96 -4.11 -3.34
N LYS A 97 -9.76 -3.79 -3.84
CA LYS A 97 -8.55 -4.55 -3.50
C LYS A 97 -8.14 -4.35 -2.04
N VAL A 98 -8.30 -3.14 -1.49
CA VAL A 98 -8.10 -2.88 -0.05
C VAL A 98 -9.07 -3.72 0.79
N ASP A 99 -10.33 -3.80 0.41
CA ASP A 99 -11.32 -4.57 1.16
C ASP A 99 -11.04 -6.06 1.07
N LYS A 100 -10.73 -6.55 -0.13
CA LYS A 100 -10.37 -7.95 -0.37
C LYS A 100 -9.13 -8.36 0.43
N LEU A 101 -8.06 -7.55 0.40
CA LEU A 101 -6.84 -7.90 1.13
C LEU A 101 -7.10 -7.92 2.64
N LEU A 102 -7.87 -6.98 3.20
CA LEU A 102 -8.17 -6.99 4.63
C LEU A 102 -9.02 -8.21 5.01
N ALA A 103 -10.09 -8.47 4.25
CA ALA A 103 -10.98 -9.60 4.51
C ALA A 103 -10.27 -10.97 4.44
N GLN A 104 -9.28 -11.12 3.55
CA GLN A 104 -8.48 -12.35 3.42
C GLN A 104 -7.62 -12.62 4.65
N HIS A 105 -7.22 -11.59 5.39
CA HIS A 105 -6.28 -11.72 6.50
C HIS A 105 -6.97 -11.58 7.86
N THR A 106 -8.23 -11.12 7.92
CA THR A 106 -9.00 -11.00 9.16
C THR A 106 -10.05 -12.10 9.37
N HIS A 107 -10.14 -13.11 8.49
CA HIS A 107 -11.08 -14.22 8.68
C HIS A 107 -10.71 -15.05 9.91
N GLY A 108 -11.52 -14.98 10.96
CA GLY A 108 -11.31 -15.71 12.21
C GLY A 108 -11.96 -15.10 13.47
N TYR A 109 -12.67 -13.97 13.37
CA TYR A 109 -13.38 -13.35 14.49
C TYR A 109 -14.81 -12.97 14.08
N GLU A 110 -15.67 -13.99 13.95
CA GLU A 110 -17.09 -13.86 14.32
C GLU A 110 -17.25 -14.25 15.79
#